data_AF-A0A522QZ42-F1
#
_entry.id   AF-A0A522QZ42-F1
#
_cell.length_a   1.000
_cell.length_b   1.000
_cell.length_c   1.000
_cell.angle_alpha   90.00
_cell.angle_beta   90.00
_cell.angle_gamma   90.00
#
_symmetry.space_group_name_H-M   'P 1'
#
loop_
_entity.id
_entity.type
_entity.pdbx_description
1 polymer ?
#
loop_
_entity_poly.entity_id
_entity_poly.type
_entity_poly.pdbx_seq_one_letter_code
_entity_poly.pdbx_strand_id
1 'polypeptide(L)'
;MKKFVFTILLLSGAGITVAFAQRKTFLKLNPTTLVNEVDVYLGHEISPSLSLELGGGFIYTDYWDHILNQFDFGQIKPNISARQYLNAKGYAARMGLRFYVISPYTNDNNVHARGTYFEPLIFFKQIWYPHDNKELNSNDYIEKGQKYVSGIQLLIGRQYKKGKIYLDKYLGLGVRAKTYSFDNFQLDPNGGVNNNGKRTTSWLPSIQMGIKIAFDLSHP
;
A
#
# COMPACT_ATOMS: atom_id res chain seq x y z
N MET A 1 -6.37 36.61 23.68
CA MET A 1 -6.69 35.16 23.65
C MET A 1 -6.07 34.38 22.50
N LYS A 2 -5.90 34.92 21.28
CA LYS A 2 -5.31 34.16 20.14
C LYS A 2 -3.83 33.74 20.29
N LYS A 3 -3.01 34.49 21.05
CA LYS A 3 -1.59 34.18 21.26
C LYS A 3 -1.34 33.02 22.24
N PHE A 4 -2.30 32.71 23.12
CA PHE A 4 -2.13 31.68 24.15
C PHE A 4 -2.36 30.26 23.60
N VAL A 5 -3.25 30.12 22.60
CA VAL A 5 -3.53 28.84 21.92
C VAL A 5 -2.34 28.38 21.07
N PHE A 6 -1.60 29.31 20.46
CA PHE A 6 -0.44 28.98 19.62
C PHE A 6 0.75 28.47 20.43
N THR A 7 0.95 29.00 21.64
CA THR A 7 2.03 28.56 22.56
C THR A 7 1.76 27.17 23.15
N ILE A 8 0.50 26.81 23.40
CA ILE A 8 0.12 25.47 23.88
C ILE A 8 0.33 24.41 22.78
N LEU A 9 0.09 24.75 21.51
CA LEU A 9 0.33 23.83 20.38
C LEU A 9 1.83 23.58 20.11
N LEU A 10 2.67 24.58 20.34
CA LEU A 10 4.13 24.46 20.19
C LEU A 10 4.78 23.72 21.38
N LEU A 11 4.29 23.91 22.61
CA LEU A 11 4.77 23.14 23.76
C LEU A 11 4.31 21.67 23.74
N SER A 12 3.12 21.37 23.20
CA SER A 12 2.68 19.98 23.02
C SER A 12 3.45 19.26 21.91
N GLY A 13 3.84 19.97 20.83
CA GLY A 13 4.73 19.43 19.79
C GLY A 13 6.15 19.09 20.29
N ALA A 14 6.70 19.90 21.21
CA ALA A 14 8.00 19.66 21.82
C ALA A 14 7.98 18.50 22.84
N GLY A 15 6.90 18.37 23.64
CA GLY A 15 6.73 17.24 24.56
C GLY A 15 6.52 15.90 23.86
N ILE A 16 5.78 15.90 22.73
CA ILE A 16 5.59 14.72 21.89
C ILE A 16 6.92 14.32 21.25
N THR A 17 7.72 15.25 20.73
CA THR A 17 9.01 14.90 20.10
C THR A 17 10.04 14.30 21.07
N VAL A 18 10.08 14.73 22.33
CA VAL A 18 11.02 14.17 23.32
C VAL A 18 10.58 12.80 23.86
N ALA A 19 9.28 12.54 24.02
CA ALA A 19 8.77 11.20 24.39
C ALA A 19 8.91 10.19 23.24
N PHE A 20 8.84 10.65 21.99
CA PHE A 20 9.12 9.85 20.79
C PHE A 20 10.63 9.58 20.61
N ALA A 21 11.52 10.42 21.14
CA ALA A 21 12.97 10.28 20.95
C ALA A 21 13.63 9.13 21.74
N GLN A 22 13.02 8.63 22.82
CA GLN A 22 13.58 7.52 23.62
C GLN A 22 13.17 6.12 23.13
N ARG A 23 12.40 6.00 22.06
CA ARG A 23 11.78 4.73 21.65
C ARG A 23 12.23 4.28 20.27
N LYS A 24 12.22 2.96 20.07
CA LYS A 24 12.80 2.33 18.89
C LYS A 24 12.03 2.69 17.63
N THR A 25 12.78 3.10 16.62
CA THR A 25 12.28 3.35 15.27
C THR A 25 12.88 2.31 14.34
N PHE A 26 12.07 1.77 13.44
CA PHE A 26 12.46 0.70 12.54
C PHE A 26 12.21 1.11 11.10
N LEU A 27 13.19 0.87 10.24
CA LEU A 27 12.98 0.88 8.81
C LEU A 27 12.61 -0.52 8.37
N LYS A 28 11.45 -0.69 7.73
CA LYS A 28 11.01 -1.98 7.22
C LYS A 28 10.90 -1.97 5.71
N LEU A 29 11.25 -3.09 5.11
CA LEU A 29 11.12 -3.35 3.68
C LEU A 29 10.26 -4.58 3.49
N ASN A 30 9.42 -4.58 2.47
CA ASN A 30 8.61 -5.74 2.11
C ASN A 30 9.11 -6.39 0.81
N PRO A 31 10.04 -7.36 0.89
CA PRO A 31 10.55 -8.01 -0.31
C PRO A 31 9.48 -8.75 -1.11
N THR A 32 8.36 -9.18 -0.49
CA THR A 32 7.34 -9.96 -1.23
C THR A 32 6.55 -9.12 -2.22
N THR A 33 6.67 -7.78 -2.14
CA THR A 33 6.01 -6.88 -3.10
C THR A 33 6.93 -6.45 -4.25
N LEU A 34 8.23 -6.78 -4.21
CA LEU A 34 9.27 -6.49 -5.22
C LEU A 34 9.04 -7.09 -6.62
N VAL A 35 7.92 -7.75 -6.86
CA VAL A 35 7.53 -8.12 -8.23
C VAL A 35 6.87 -6.92 -8.93
N ASN A 36 6.14 -6.09 -8.18
CA ASN A 36 5.33 -5.00 -8.74
C ASN A 36 5.64 -3.63 -8.13
N GLU A 37 6.03 -3.60 -6.86
CA GLU A 37 6.19 -2.37 -6.09
C GLU A 37 7.34 -2.47 -5.10
N VAL A 38 7.97 -1.32 -4.83
CA VAL A 38 8.96 -1.18 -3.76
C VAL A 38 8.29 -0.49 -2.60
N ASP A 39 8.07 -1.21 -1.50
CA ASP A 39 7.43 -0.69 -0.31
C ASP A 39 8.43 -0.51 0.84
N VAL A 40 8.44 0.70 1.40
CA VAL A 40 9.26 1.09 2.54
C VAL A 40 8.34 1.57 3.67
N TYR A 41 8.60 1.11 4.88
CA TYR A 41 7.82 1.46 6.05
C TYR A 41 8.72 2.01 7.16
N LEU A 42 8.20 3.01 7.87
CA LEU A 42 8.74 3.50 9.11
C LEU A 42 7.83 3.04 10.25
N GLY A 43 8.36 2.16 11.08
CA GLY A 43 7.71 1.71 12.31
C GLY A 43 8.21 2.50 13.50
N HIS A 44 7.30 2.94 14.36
CA HIS A 44 7.62 3.62 15.61
C HIS A 44 6.91 2.92 16.78
N GLU A 45 7.64 2.58 17.84
CA GLU A 45 7.07 1.97 19.04
C GLU A 45 6.47 3.04 19.97
N ILE A 46 5.13 3.10 20.06
CA ILE A 46 4.40 4.01 20.95
C ILE A 46 4.33 3.45 22.37
N SER A 47 4.21 2.12 22.51
CA SER A 47 4.23 1.39 23.78
C SER A 47 4.80 -0.03 23.58
N PRO A 48 5.17 -0.75 24.65
CA PRO A 48 5.59 -2.15 24.54
C PRO A 48 4.58 -3.04 23.81
N SER A 49 3.30 -2.66 23.82
CA SER A 49 2.20 -3.37 23.18
C SER A 49 1.64 -2.68 21.94
N LEU A 50 2.12 -1.48 21.57
CA LEU A 50 1.57 -0.67 20.50
C LEU A 50 2.67 -0.04 19.62
N SER A 51 2.56 -0.20 18.31
CA SER A 51 3.45 0.45 17.35
C SER A 51 2.66 1.03 16.18
N LEU A 52 3.06 2.20 15.72
CA LEU A 52 2.55 2.82 14.49
C LEU A 52 3.47 2.44 13.32
N GLU A 53 2.89 2.13 12.17
CA GLU A 53 3.62 1.84 10.95
C GLU A 53 3.10 2.75 9.82
N LEU A 54 3.99 3.54 9.24
CA LEU A 54 3.70 4.38 8.07
C LEU A 54 4.48 3.86 6.89
N GLY A 55 3.80 3.55 5.79
CA GLY A 55 4.39 2.98 4.59
C GLY A 55 4.19 3.87 3.38
N GLY A 56 5.23 3.98 2.56
CA GLY A 56 5.19 4.55 1.23
C GLY A 56 5.75 3.54 0.24
N GLY A 57 5.31 3.61 -1.02
CA GLY A 57 5.88 2.75 -2.05
C GLY A 57 5.72 3.29 -3.45
N PHE A 58 6.58 2.81 -4.33
CA PHE A 58 6.55 3.09 -5.75
C PHE A 58 6.15 1.82 -6.51
N ILE A 59 5.12 1.95 -7.33
CA ILE A 59 4.63 0.89 -8.20
C ILE A 59 5.26 1.13 -9.56
N TYR A 60 5.96 0.13 -10.10
CA TYR A 60 6.61 0.22 -11.41
C TYR A 60 6.03 -0.76 -12.43
N THR A 61 5.14 -1.65 -12.00
CA THR A 61 4.33 -2.48 -12.88
C THR A 61 3.05 -2.93 -12.19
N ASP A 62 2.00 -3.17 -12.97
CA ASP A 62 0.70 -3.64 -12.49
C ASP A 62 0.35 -5.03 -13.06
N TYR A 63 1.39 -5.86 -13.17
CA TYR A 63 1.35 -7.19 -13.79
C TYR A 63 0.30 -8.14 -13.17
N TRP A 64 0.12 -8.10 -11.85
CA TRP A 64 -0.85 -8.97 -11.18
C TRP A 64 -2.29 -8.66 -11.59
N ASP A 65 -2.59 -7.39 -11.88
CA ASP A 65 -3.91 -6.99 -12.32
C ASP A 65 -4.19 -7.45 -13.76
N HIS A 66 -3.16 -7.43 -14.62
CA HIS A 66 -3.24 -8.01 -15.95
C HIS A 66 -3.62 -9.49 -15.90
N ILE A 67 -2.94 -10.28 -15.04
CA ILE A 67 -3.26 -11.71 -14.86
C ILE A 67 -4.67 -11.88 -14.30
N LEU A 68 -5.03 -11.16 -13.24
CA LEU A 68 -6.33 -11.33 -12.58
C LEU A 68 -7.51 -10.95 -13.48
N ASN A 69 -7.32 -10.02 -14.41
CA ASN A 69 -8.36 -9.64 -15.39
C ASN A 69 -8.58 -10.69 -16.48
N GLN A 70 -7.70 -11.68 -16.63
CA GLN A 70 -7.94 -12.83 -17.52
C GLN A 70 -9.02 -13.75 -16.94
N PHE A 71 -9.08 -13.87 -15.61
CA PHE A 71 -10.13 -14.59 -14.92
C PHE A 71 -11.41 -13.76 -14.84
N ASP A 72 -12.56 -14.41 -15.01
CA ASP A 72 -13.85 -13.75 -14.86
C ASP A 72 -14.34 -13.88 -13.41
N PHE A 73 -14.28 -12.76 -12.69
CA PHE A 73 -14.82 -12.63 -11.34
C PHE A 73 -16.05 -11.71 -11.30
N GLY A 74 -16.74 -11.52 -12.43
CA GLY A 74 -17.84 -10.56 -12.53
C GLY A 74 -17.38 -9.09 -12.42
N GLN A 75 -16.10 -8.83 -12.68
CA GLN A 75 -15.52 -7.48 -12.69
C GLN A 75 -15.60 -6.90 -14.09
N ILE A 76 -15.93 -5.62 -14.18
CA ILE A 76 -15.84 -4.88 -15.45
C ILE A 76 -14.36 -4.74 -15.81
N LYS A 77 -13.97 -5.39 -16.89
CA LYS A 77 -12.59 -5.41 -17.38
C LYS A 77 -12.30 -4.09 -18.10
N PRO A 78 -11.34 -3.29 -17.64
CA PRO A 78 -10.93 -2.11 -18.38
C PRO A 78 -10.20 -2.57 -19.65
N ASN A 79 -10.49 -1.91 -20.78
CA ASN A 79 -9.82 -2.20 -22.05
C ASN A 79 -8.41 -1.57 -22.09
N ILE A 80 -7.51 -2.11 -21.28
CA ILE A 80 -6.12 -1.65 -21.12
C ILE A 80 -5.20 -2.69 -21.75
N SER A 81 -4.23 -2.25 -22.57
CA SER A 81 -3.30 -3.15 -23.24
C SER A 81 -2.30 -3.77 -22.27
N ALA A 82 -1.77 -4.96 -22.59
CA ALA A 82 -0.75 -5.62 -21.75
C ALA A 82 0.49 -4.72 -21.54
N ARG A 83 0.86 -3.94 -22.55
CA ARG A 83 1.97 -2.98 -22.49
C ARG A 83 1.70 -1.86 -21.48
N GLN A 84 0.46 -1.41 -21.39
CA GLN A 84 0.05 -0.41 -20.41
C GLN A 84 0.15 -0.93 -18.96
N TYR A 85 -0.26 -2.18 -18.69
CA TYR A 85 -0.06 -2.80 -17.36
C TYR A 85 1.41 -2.95 -16.98
N LEU A 86 2.24 -3.40 -17.93
CA LEU A 86 3.66 -3.62 -17.69
C LEU A 86 4.41 -2.34 -17.36
N ASN A 87 4.05 -1.24 -18.04
CA ASN A 87 4.67 0.07 -17.89
C ASN A 87 3.88 1.01 -16.97
N ALA A 88 2.94 0.47 -16.20
CA ALA A 88 2.17 1.24 -15.25
C ALA A 88 3.07 1.80 -14.15
N LYS A 89 2.86 3.06 -13.77
CA LYS A 89 3.59 3.70 -12.67
C LYS A 89 2.61 4.13 -11.61
N GLY A 90 3.02 4.12 -10.36
CA GLY A 90 2.12 4.46 -9.27
C GLY A 90 2.82 4.78 -7.98
N TYR A 91 2.05 5.30 -7.03
CA TYR A 91 2.46 5.41 -5.64
C TYR A 91 1.48 4.69 -4.73
N ALA A 92 1.99 4.25 -3.59
CA ALA A 92 1.23 3.64 -2.53
C ALA A 92 1.51 4.36 -1.21
N ALA A 93 0.46 4.55 -0.42
CA ALA A 93 0.51 5.03 0.95
C ALA A 93 -0.19 4.01 1.85
N ARG A 94 0.38 3.75 3.02
CA ARG A 94 -0.12 2.78 3.98
C ARG A 94 0.03 3.30 5.39
N MET A 95 -0.93 2.99 6.24
CA MET A 95 -0.85 3.29 7.66
C MET A 95 -1.42 2.10 8.45
N GLY A 96 -0.62 1.59 9.38
CA GLY A 96 -0.97 0.46 10.22
C GLY A 96 -0.78 0.78 11.69
N LEU A 97 -1.65 0.24 12.53
CA LEU A 97 -1.49 0.25 13.98
C LEU A 97 -1.30 -1.17 14.46
N ARG A 98 -0.11 -1.48 14.95
CA ARG A 98 0.26 -2.81 15.42
C ARG A 98 0.04 -2.94 16.92
N PHE A 99 -0.75 -3.94 17.29
CA PHE A 99 -1.04 -4.30 18.67
C PHE A 99 -0.43 -5.67 18.98
N TYR A 100 0.46 -5.75 19.94
CA TYR A 100 1.08 -7.01 20.36
C TYR A 100 0.18 -7.73 21.35
N VAL A 101 -0.29 -8.92 20.96
CA VAL A 101 -1.01 -9.86 21.84
C VAL A 101 -0.02 -10.59 22.74
N ILE A 102 1.11 -10.99 22.16
CA ILE A 102 2.25 -11.56 22.90
C ILE A 102 3.37 -10.53 22.83
N SER A 103 3.75 -10.02 24.00
CA SER A 103 4.70 -8.91 24.08
C SER A 103 6.09 -9.31 23.57
N PRO A 104 6.76 -8.42 22.81
CA PRO A 104 8.15 -8.58 22.39
C PRO A 104 9.15 -8.60 23.55
N TYR A 105 8.72 -8.22 24.75
CA TYR A 105 9.57 -7.98 25.92
C TYR A 105 9.33 -8.99 27.05
N THR A 106 8.43 -9.95 26.88
CA THR A 106 8.25 -11.06 27.82
C THR A 106 9.38 -12.08 27.64
N ASN A 107 10.11 -12.36 28.73
CA ASN A 107 11.19 -13.36 28.84
C ASN A 107 10.65 -14.78 28.67
N ASP A 108 10.17 -15.13 27.47
CA ASP A 108 9.80 -16.50 27.16
C ASP A 108 10.93 -17.15 26.38
N ASN A 109 11.26 -18.39 26.74
CA ASN A 109 12.50 -19.13 26.47
C ASN A 109 12.82 -19.44 24.98
N ASN A 110 12.18 -18.74 24.03
CA ASN A 110 12.47 -18.80 22.60
C ASN A 110 13.34 -17.61 22.18
N VAL A 111 14.66 -17.82 22.13
CA VAL A 111 15.71 -16.83 21.80
C VAL A 111 15.48 -16.04 20.49
N HIS A 112 14.57 -16.50 19.63
CA HIS A 112 14.30 -15.89 18.32
C HIS A 112 12.90 -15.33 18.11
N ALA A 113 11.90 -15.66 18.94
CA ALA A 113 10.52 -15.19 18.75
C ALA A 113 10.25 -13.97 19.63
N ARG A 114 9.95 -12.83 19.00
CA ARG A 114 9.78 -11.52 19.68
C ARG A 114 8.32 -11.08 19.68
N GLY A 115 7.35 -12.00 19.66
CA GLY A 115 5.94 -11.66 19.86
C GLY A 115 5.05 -11.78 18.63
N THR A 116 3.75 -11.75 18.90
CA THR A 116 2.65 -11.95 17.95
C THR A 116 1.75 -10.74 18.01
N TYR A 117 1.33 -10.23 16.86
CA TYR A 117 0.58 -8.99 16.75
C TYR A 117 -0.60 -9.10 15.82
N PHE A 118 -1.59 -8.22 16.03
CA PHE A 118 -2.59 -7.87 15.03
C PHE A 118 -2.38 -6.41 14.60
N GLU A 119 -2.61 -6.12 13.32
CA GLU A 119 -2.32 -4.82 12.71
C GLU A 119 -3.45 -4.46 11.74
N PRO A 120 -4.47 -3.69 12.17
CA PRO A 120 -5.33 -2.96 11.23
C PRO A 120 -4.46 -2.04 10.36
N LEU A 121 -4.58 -2.21 9.06
CA LEU A 121 -3.87 -1.51 8.02
C LEU A 121 -4.88 -0.85 7.08
N ILE A 122 -4.74 0.45 6.87
CA ILE A 122 -5.37 1.14 5.75
C ILE A 122 -4.33 1.37 4.66
N PHE A 123 -4.77 1.28 3.41
CA PHE A 123 -3.89 1.55 2.28
C PHE A 123 -4.63 2.27 1.15
N PHE A 124 -3.85 3.05 0.42
CA PHE A 124 -4.26 3.74 -0.79
C PHE A 124 -3.16 3.59 -1.84
N LYS A 125 -3.55 3.34 -3.07
CA LYS A 125 -2.67 3.26 -4.23
C LYS A 125 -3.29 4.02 -5.38
N GLN A 126 -2.46 4.77 -6.09
CA GLN A 126 -2.82 5.40 -7.34
C GLN A 126 -1.84 4.96 -8.41
N ILE A 127 -2.38 4.48 -9.52
CA ILE A 127 -1.63 3.89 -10.63
C ILE A 127 -2.08 4.61 -11.90
N TRP A 128 -1.11 5.10 -12.67
CA TRP A 128 -1.29 5.64 -14.00
C TRP A 128 -0.80 4.64 -15.01
N TYR A 129 -1.64 4.40 -16.01
CA TYR A 129 -1.24 3.66 -17.20
C TYR A 129 -0.70 4.63 -18.22
N PRO A 130 0.39 4.28 -18.94
CA PRO A 130 0.91 5.13 -20.00
C PRO A 130 -0.12 5.27 -21.12
N HIS A 131 0.00 6.37 -21.85
CA HIS A 131 -0.81 6.65 -23.02
C HIS A 131 -0.59 5.58 -24.10
N ASP A 132 -1.66 5.14 -24.74
CA ASP A 132 -1.58 4.33 -25.96
C ASP A 132 -2.20 5.12 -27.11
N ASN A 133 -1.52 5.13 -28.26
CA ASN A 133 -2.01 5.82 -29.44
C ASN A 133 -2.84 4.85 -30.27
N LYS A 134 -4.04 5.27 -30.62
CA LYS A 134 -4.97 4.47 -31.42
C LYS A 134 -5.37 5.26 -32.64
N GLU A 135 -5.00 4.74 -33.80
CA GLU A 135 -5.39 5.32 -35.08
C GLU A 135 -6.81 4.84 -35.43
N LEU A 136 -7.73 5.79 -35.60
CA LEU A 136 -9.10 5.54 -36.05
C LEU A 136 -9.43 6.54 -37.17
N ASN A 137 -9.84 6.05 -38.34
CA ASN A 137 -10.11 6.88 -39.53
C ASN A 137 -8.97 7.84 -39.90
N SER A 138 -7.71 7.40 -39.84
CA SER A 138 -6.51 8.23 -40.12
C SER A 138 -6.32 9.41 -39.16
N ASN A 139 -7.00 9.41 -38.01
CA ASN A 139 -6.80 10.36 -36.92
C ASN A 139 -6.23 9.63 -35.70
N ASP A 140 -5.29 10.28 -35.01
CA ASP A 140 -4.68 9.76 -33.79
C ASP A 140 -5.51 10.10 -32.55
N TYR A 141 -5.87 9.08 -31.78
CA TYR A 141 -6.53 9.21 -30.49
C TYR A 141 -5.62 8.72 -29.36
N ILE A 142 -5.67 9.42 -28.23
CA ILE A 142 -4.82 9.12 -27.07
C ILE A 142 -5.68 8.47 -25.99
N GLU A 143 -5.50 7.17 -25.75
CA GLU A 143 -6.16 6.45 -24.68
C GLU A 143 -5.41 6.65 -23.36
N LYS A 144 -6.15 6.95 -22.29
CA LYS A 144 -5.61 7.20 -20.93
C LYS A 144 -6.32 6.32 -19.93
N GLY A 145 -5.55 5.83 -18.95
CA GLY A 145 -6.09 5.03 -17.86
C GLY A 145 -5.50 5.42 -16.52
N GLN A 146 -6.35 5.43 -15.49
CA GLN A 146 -5.94 5.55 -14.11
C GLN A 146 -6.68 4.52 -13.26
N LYS A 147 -5.99 4.01 -12.24
CA LYS A 147 -6.55 3.10 -11.26
C LYS A 147 -6.27 3.60 -9.85
N TYR A 148 -7.32 3.61 -9.04
CA TYR A 148 -7.28 3.90 -7.62
C TYR A 148 -7.62 2.63 -6.86
N VAL A 149 -6.77 2.25 -5.90
CA VAL A 149 -7.03 1.11 -5.02
C VAL A 149 -6.98 1.60 -3.59
N SER A 150 -8.08 1.45 -2.85
CA SER A 150 -8.12 1.74 -1.43
C SER A 150 -8.65 0.53 -0.68
N GLY A 151 -8.30 0.41 0.60
CA GLY A 151 -8.83 -0.70 1.38
C GLY A 151 -8.41 -0.66 2.83
N ILE A 152 -9.02 -1.58 3.56
CA ILE A 152 -8.75 -1.84 4.97
C ILE A 152 -8.47 -3.33 5.09
N GLN A 153 -7.43 -3.67 5.81
CA GLN A 153 -7.00 -5.03 6.09
C GLN A 153 -6.71 -5.20 7.57
N LEU A 154 -6.94 -6.39 8.08
CA LEU A 154 -6.44 -6.83 9.37
C LEU A 154 -5.31 -7.82 9.11
N LEU A 155 -4.11 -7.46 9.52
CA LEU A 155 -2.94 -8.33 9.46
C LEU A 155 -2.77 -9.03 10.81
N ILE A 156 -2.39 -10.30 10.79
CA ILE A 156 -1.91 -11.05 11.94
C ILE A 156 -0.50 -11.49 11.60
N GLY A 157 0.45 -11.20 12.48
CA GLY A 157 1.85 -11.49 12.22
C GLY A 157 2.62 -11.91 13.45
N ARG A 158 3.79 -12.49 13.19
CA ARG A 158 4.74 -12.89 14.21
C ARG A 158 6.11 -12.34 13.87
N GLN A 159 6.72 -11.70 14.86
CA GLN A 159 8.04 -11.09 14.74
C GLN A 159 9.12 -12.06 15.25
N TYR A 160 10.20 -12.15 14.49
CA TYR A 160 11.41 -12.89 14.84
C TYR A 160 12.60 -11.94 14.86
N LYS A 161 13.54 -12.15 15.78
CA LYS A 161 14.78 -11.35 15.86
C LYS A 161 15.99 -12.25 15.62
N LYS A 162 16.87 -11.80 14.72
CA LYS A 162 18.20 -12.41 14.49
C LYS A 162 19.25 -11.29 14.44
N GLY A 163 19.97 -11.10 15.54
CA GLY A 163 20.92 -9.98 15.66
C GLY A 163 20.21 -8.62 15.64
N LYS A 164 20.61 -7.74 14.71
CA LYS A 164 20.02 -6.40 14.50
C LYS A 164 18.83 -6.38 13.51
N ILE A 165 18.50 -7.53 12.93
CA ILE A 165 17.44 -7.66 11.92
C ILE A 165 16.21 -8.29 12.57
N TYR A 166 15.03 -7.74 12.24
CA TYR A 166 13.75 -8.34 12.59
C TYR A 166 13.04 -8.83 11.33
N LEU A 167 12.36 -9.96 11.46
CA LEU A 167 11.60 -10.60 10.40
C LEU A 167 10.16 -10.74 10.86
N ASP A 168 9.25 -10.04 10.18
CA ASP A 168 7.83 -10.04 10.45
C ASP A 168 7.13 -10.89 9.39
N LYS A 169 6.73 -12.11 9.74
CA LYS A 169 5.87 -12.93 8.87
C LYS A 169 4.42 -12.58 9.15
N TYR A 170 3.63 -12.31 8.12
CA TYR A 170 2.24 -11.88 8.32
C TYR A 170 1.28 -12.46 7.28
N LEU A 171 0.03 -12.62 7.72
CA LEU A 171 -1.13 -12.96 6.90
C LEU A 171 -2.21 -11.92 7.17
N GLY A 172 -2.86 -11.45 6.13
CA GLY A 172 -3.80 -10.35 6.15
C GLY A 172 -5.06 -10.68 5.38
N LEU A 173 -6.20 -10.30 5.95
CA LEU A 173 -7.51 -10.41 5.33
C LEU A 173 -8.22 -9.08 5.42
N GLY A 174 -8.97 -8.72 4.39
CA GLY A 174 -9.69 -7.46 4.35
C GLY A 174 -10.50 -7.26 3.08
N VAL A 175 -10.83 -6.01 2.83
CA VAL A 175 -11.63 -5.59 1.67
C VAL A 175 -10.90 -4.46 0.96
N ARG A 176 -10.93 -4.49 -0.37
CA ARG A 176 -10.36 -3.45 -1.22
C ARG A 176 -11.38 -2.98 -2.24
N ALA A 177 -11.42 -1.68 -2.47
CA ALA A 177 -12.11 -1.06 -3.59
C ALA A 177 -11.10 -0.78 -4.70
N LYS A 178 -11.40 -1.21 -5.92
CA LYS A 178 -10.66 -0.87 -7.14
C LYS A 178 -11.53 0.03 -8.00
N THR A 179 -11.09 1.25 -8.25
CA THR A 179 -11.74 2.19 -9.17
C THR A 179 -10.88 2.37 -10.40
N TYR A 180 -11.41 2.01 -11.56
CA TYR A 180 -10.82 2.30 -12.86
C TYR A 180 -11.47 3.55 -13.45
N SER A 181 -10.66 4.40 -14.06
CA SER A 181 -11.09 5.50 -14.91
C SER A 181 -10.32 5.39 -16.21
N PHE A 182 -11.02 5.27 -17.33
CA PHE A 182 -10.40 5.11 -18.64
C PHE A 182 -11.15 5.90 -19.70
N ASP A 183 -10.40 6.43 -20.66
CA ASP A 183 -10.89 7.06 -21.87
C ASP A 183 -10.52 6.16 -23.05
N ASN A 184 -11.53 5.51 -23.64
CA ASN A 184 -11.35 4.59 -24.76
C ASN A 184 -12.07 5.11 -25.99
N PHE A 185 -11.42 5.03 -27.14
CA PHE A 185 -12.01 5.47 -28.40
C PHE A 185 -12.40 4.25 -29.24
N GLN A 186 -13.63 4.23 -29.73
CA GLN A 186 -14.13 3.17 -30.60
C GLN A 186 -14.78 3.76 -31.85
N LEU A 187 -14.62 3.06 -32.97
CA LEU A 187 -15.32 3.39 -34.20
C LEU A 187 -16.79 2.98 -34.07
N ASP A 188 -17.70 3.92 -34.28
CA ASP A 188 -19.11 3.63 -34.40
C ASP A 188 -19.39 2.98 -35.77
N PRO A 189 -20.33 2.02 -35.89
CA PRO A 189 -20.81 1.50 -37.17
C PRO A 189 -21.14 2.57 -38.23
N ASN A 190 -21.52 3.78 -37.80
CA ASN A 190 -21.84 4.90 -38.69
C ASN A 190 -20.60 5.74 -39.12
N GLY A 191 -19.38 5.31 -38.80
CA GLY A 191 -18.13 5.97 -39.18
C GLY A 191 -17.70 7.14 -38.27
N GLY A 192 -18.46 7.43 -37.22
CA GLY A 192 -18.08 8.37 -36.16
C GLY A 192 -17.10 7.76 -35.16
N VAL A 193 -16.40 8.60 -34.39
CA VAL A 193 -15.58 8.16 -33.26
C VAL A 193 -16.27 8.49 -31.96
N ASN A 194 -16.53 7.48 -31.13
CA ASN A 194 -17.15 7.65 -29.82
C ASN A 194 -16.11 7.51 -28.72
N ASN A 195 -16.13 8.43 -27.75
CA ASN A 195 -15.37 8.29 -26.51
C ASN A 195 -16.22 7.52 -25.48
N ASN A 196 -15.86 6.27 -25.24
CA ASN A 196 -16.51 5.42 -24.26
C ASN A 196 -15.80 5.49 -22.91
N GLY A 197 -15.59 6.74 -22.43
CA GLY A 197 -14.98 7.01 -21.15
C GLY A 197 -15.86 6.47 -20.02
N LYS A 198 -15.31 5.59 -19.17
CA LYS A 198 -16.07 5.01 -18.05
C LYS A 198 -15.24 5.02 -16.77
N ARG A 199 -15.97 5.29 -15.68
CA ARG A 199 -15.49 5.09 -14.32
C ARG A 199 -16.21 3.89 -13.74
N THR A 200 -15.47 2.95 -13.19
CA THR A 200 -16.04 1.74 -12.60
C THR A 200 -15.35 1.36 -11.32
N THR A 201 -16.14 1.05 -10.30
CA THR A 201 -15.66 0.65 -8.97
C THR A 201 -16.08 -0.77 -8.68
N SER A 202 -15.12 -1.63 -8.32
CA SER A 202 -15.35 -3.01 -7.88
C SER A 202 -14.85 -3.20 -6.46
N TRP A 203 -15.64 -3.87 -5.63
CA TRP A 203 -15.27 -4.25 -4.26
C TRP A 203 -14.85 -5.70 -4.24
N LEU A 204 -13.67 -5.99 -3.67
CA LEU A 204 -13.07 -7.30 -3.72
C LEU A 204 -12.55 -7.70 -2.34
N PRO A 205 -12.62 -9.00 -2.00
CA PRO A 205 -11.85 -9.50 -0.88
C PRO A 205 -10.36 -9.27 -1.14
N SER A 206 -9.64 -9.01 -0.07
CA SER A 206 -8.20 -8.76 -0.11
C SER A 206 -7.50 -9.72 0.83
N ILE A 207 -6.63 -10.54 0.25
CA ILE A 207 -5.72 -11.43 0.98
C ILE A 207 -4.32 -10.89 0.76
N GLN A 208 -3.57 -10.71 1.84
CA GLN A 208 -2.17 -10.30 1.78
C GLN A 208 -1.34 -11.26 2.60
N MET A 209 -0.25 -11.78 2.04
CA MET A 209 0.73 -12.54 2.80
C MET A 209 2.10 -12.05 2.44
N GLY A 210 3.00 -12.03 3.41
CA GLY A 210 4.32 -11.49 3.16
C GLY A 210 5.27 -11.60 4.34
N ILE A 211 6.47 -11.07 4.10
CA ILE A 211 7.54 -10.98 5.06
C ILE A 211 8.03 -9.54 5.03
N LYS A 212 8.00 -8.83 6.17
CA LYS A 212 8.67 -7.53 6.30
C LYS A 212 10.01 -7.75 7.00
N ILE A 213 11.06 -7.16 6.47
CA ILE A 213 12.40 -7.15 7.07
C ILE A 213 12.60 -5.79 7.72
N ALA A 214 12.80 -5.74 9.03
CA ALA A 214 13.03 -4.51 9.77
C ALA A 214 14.49 -4.37 10.21
N PHE A 215 14.99 -3.14 10.15
CA PHE A 215 16.29 -2.73 10.65
C PHE A 215 16.07 -1.73 11.79
N ASP A 216 16.72 -1.99 12.93
CA ASP A 216 16.70 -1.06 14.06
C ASP A 216 17.47 0.21 13.68
N LEU A 217 16.81 1.37 13.76
CA LEU A 217 17.44 2.68 13.56
C LEU A 217 17.76 3.38 14.90
N SER A 218 17.36 2.81 16.04
CA SER A 218 17.80 3.33 17.34
C SER A 218 19.31 3.14 17.47
N HIS A 219 20.02 4.20 17.90
CA HIS A 219 21.49 4.33 17.81
C HIS A 219 22.29 3.12 18.33
N PRO A 220 23.49 2.86 17.77
CA PRO A 220 24.47 1.92 18.32
C PRO A 220 24.98 2.33 19.71
#